data_AF-A0A2J4XXQ3-F1
#
_entry.id   AF-A0A2J4XXQ3-F1
#
_cell.length_a   1.000
_cell.length_b   1.000
_cell.length_c   1.000
_cell.angle_alpha   90.00
_cell.angle_beta   90.00
_cell.angle_gamma   90.00
#
_symmetry.space_group_name_H-M   'P 1'
#
loop_
_entity.id
_entity.type
_entity.pdbx_description
1 polymer ?
#
loop_
_entity_poly.entity_id
_entity_poly.type
_entity_poly.pdbx_seq_one_letter_code
_entity_poly.pdbx_strand_id
1 'polypeptide(L)' 'GIAAPLIATTGVSPELMVIAVGSGSVIFSHVNDPGFWLFKEYFNLTIGETIKSWSVLETIISVCGLVGCLLLGMVV' A
#
# COMPACT_ATOMS: atom_id res chain seq x y z
N GLY A 1 9.19 4.54 14.43
CA GLY A 1 8.49 5.46 15.35
C GLY A 1 7.42 4.74 16.13
N ILE A 2 6.23 4.55 15.53
CA ILE A 2 5.06 3.94 16.21
C ILE A 2 5.15 2.40 16.27
N ALA A 3 5.71 1.76 15.24
CA ALA A 3 5.87 0.30 15.19
C ALA A 3 7.07 -0.25 15.98
N ALA A 4 7.98 0.61 16.47
CA ALA A 4 9.18 0.19 17.20
C ALA A 4 8.88 -0.62 18.48
N PRO A 5 7.94 -0.20 19.37
CA PRO A 5 7.54 -1.02 20.51
C PRO A 5 6.81 -2.32 20.12
N LEU A 6 6.17 -2.37 18.95
CA LEU A 6 5.53 -3.58 18.42
C LEU A 6 6.55 -4.62 17.95
N ILE A 7 7.64 -4.19 17.30
CA ILE A 7 8.77 -5.07 16.93
C ILE A 7 9.40 -5.67 18.20
N ALA A 8 9.59 -4.86 19.24
CA ALA A 8 10.18 -5.30 20.50
C ALA A 8 9.31 -6.30 21.28
N THR A 9 7.99 -6.28 21.08
CA THR A 9 7.04 -7.17 21.78
C THR A 9 6.69 -8.43 20.98
N THR A 10 6.72 -8.37 19.65
CA THR A 10 6.36 -9.49 18.77
C THR A 10 7.57 -10.30 18.28
N GLY A 11 8.78 -9.74 18.34
CA GLY A 11 10.00 -10.39 17.84
C GLY A 11 10.07 -10.52 16.31
N VAL A 12 9.13 -9.90 15.59
CA VAL A 12 9.05 -9.94 14.11
C VAL A 12 10.16 -9.08 13.51
N SER A 13 10.75 -9.57 12.40
CA SER A 13 11.79 -8.84 11.67
C SER A 13 11.32 -7.44 11.27
N PRO A 14 12.09 -6.37 11.59
CA PRO A 14 11.72 -4.98 11.28
C PRO A 14 11.41 -4.76 9.79
N GLU A 15 12.11 -5.50 8.93
CA GLU A 15 12.02 -5.47 7.47
C GLU A 15 10.61 -5.86 7.00
N LEU A 16 10.09 -6.98 7.51
CA LEU A 16 8.74 -7.46 7.22
C LEU A 16 7.69 -6.47 7.72
N MET A 17 7.93 -5.85 8.88
CA MET A 17 7.00 -4.87 9.43
C MET A 17 6.95 -3.59 8.59
N VAL A 18 8.07 -3.14 8.03
CA VAL A 18 8.11 -2.02 7.09
C VAL A 18 7.35 -2.35 5.80
N ILE A 19 7.53 -3.56 5.26
CA ILE A 19 6.85 -4.02 4.04
C ILE A 19 5.34 -4.12 4.27
N ALA A 20 4.90 -4.71 5.39
CA ALA A 20 3.49 -4.82 5.76
C ALA A 20 2.83 -3.45 5.91
N VAL A 21 3.46 -2.52 6.63
CA VAL A 21 2.94 -1.17 6.84
C VAL A 21 2.90 -0.37 5.54
N GLY A 22 3.97 -0.45 4.72
CA GLY A 22 4.01 0.20 3.41
C GLY A 22 2.93 -0.33 2.46
N SER A 23 2.74 -1.66 2.42
CA SER A 23 1.71 -2.29 1.59
C SER A 23 0.30 -1.90 2.03
N GLY A 24 0.04 -1.80 3.34
CA GLY A 24 -1.26 -1.39 3.87
C GLY A 24 -1.58 0.10 3.69
N SER A 25 -0.56 0.96 3.61
CA SER A 25 -0.74 2.41 3.52
C SER A 25 -1.32 2.89 2.18
N VAL A 26 -1.21 2.08 1.12
CA VAL A 26 -1.62 2.45 -0.25
C VAL A 26 -2.98 1.85 -0.63
N ILE A 27 -3.70 1.22 0.31
CA ILE A 27 -5.00 0.63 0.01
C ILE A 27 -6.04 1.72 -0.19
N PHE A 28 -6.75 1.67 -1.32
CA PHE A 28 -7.86 2.57 -1.63
C PHE A 28 -7.50 4.06 -1.63
N SER A 29 -6.64 4.42 -2.56
CA SER A 29 -6.24 5.80 -2.79
C SER A 29 -7.37 6.66 -3.33
N HIS A 30 -7.85 7.57 -2.50
CA HIS A 30 -8.92 8.53 -2.82
C HIS A 30 -8.32 9.86 -3.32
N VAL A 31 -9.12 10.92 -3.53
CA VAL A 31 -8.66 12.26 -3.96
C VAL A 31 -7.58 12.93 -3.09
N ASN A 32 -7.20 12.29 -1.97
CA ASN A 32 -6.13 12.69 -1.07
C ASN A 32 -4.73 12.30 -1.59
N ASP A 33 -4.64 11.47 -2.63
CA ASP A 33 -3.36 11.01 -3.15
C ASP A 33 -2.82 11.92 -4.27
N PRO A 34 -1.56 12.37 -4.20
CA PRO A 34 -0.97 13.21 -5.23
C PRO A 34 -0.76 12.47 -6.57
N GLY A 35 -0.58 11.15 -6.54
CA GLY A 35 -0.48 10.30 -7.73
C GLY A 35 -1.81 10.22 -8.49
N PHE A 36 -2.94 10.23 -7.78
CA PHE A 36 -4.28 10.30 -8.40
C PHE A 36 -4.42 11.50 -9.34
N TRP A 37 -3.99 12.69 -8.88
CA TRP A 37 -4.08 13.92 -9.68
C TRP A 37 -3.09 13.92 -10.84
N LEU A 38 -1.87 13.42 -10.62
CA LEU A 38 -0.88 13.25 -11.68
C LEU A 38 -1.42 12.36 -12.81
N PHE A 39 -2.03 11.21 -12.47
CA PHE A 39 -2.56 10.27 -13.45
C PHE A 39 -3.79 10.82 -14.18
N LYS A 40 -4.69 11.51 -13.45
CA LYS A 40 -5.82 12.23 -14.03
C LYS A 40 -5.36 13.24 -15.06
N GLU A 41 -4.36 14.06 -14.73
CA GLU A 41 -3.89 15.16 -15.56
C GLU A 41 -3.05 14.66 -16.75
N TYR A 42 -2.27 13.59 -16.57
CA TYR A 42 -1.49 12.97 -17.64
C TYR A 42 -2.36 12.31 -18.72
N PHE A 43 -3.43 11.63 -18.33
CA PHE A 43 -4.34 10.93 -19.25
C PHE A 43 -5.64 11.71 -19.55
N ASN A 44 -5.78 12.91 -18.99
CA ASN A 44 -6.95 13.78 -19.15
C ASN A 44 -8.30 13.10 -18.82
N LEU A 45 -8.29 12.19 -17.84
CA LEU A 45 -9.42 11.35 -17.43
C LEU A 45 -10.42 12.09 -16.53
N THR A 46 -11.64 11.56 -16.44
CA THR A 46 -12.62 12.04 -15.46
C THR A 46 -12.28 11.52 -14.05
N ILE A 47 -12.76 12.21 -13.00
CA ILE A 47 -12.52 11.79 -11.60
C ILE A 47 -13.06 10.38 -11.34
N GLY A 48 -14.24 10.05 -11.88
CA GLY A 48 -14.86 8.73 -11.72
C GLY A 48 -14.07 7.61 -12.40
N GLU A 49 -13.50 7.87 -13.58
CA GLU A 49 -12.65 6.91 -14.27
C GLU A 49 -11.29 6.74 -13.61
N THR A 50 -10.70 7.84 -13.12
CA THR A 50 -9.44 7.81 -12.39
C THR A 50 -9.58 7.03 -11.09
N ILE A 51 -10.70 7.16 -10.36
CA ILE A 51 -10.94 6.35 -9.15
C ILE A 51 -11.02 4.86 -9.52
N LYS A 52 -11.73 4.53 -10.61
CA LYS A 52 -11.83 3.13 -11.05
C LYS A 52 -10.53 2.54 -11.55
N SER A 53 -9.64 3.30 -12.17
CA SER A 53 -8.37 2.78 -12.69
C SER A 53 -7.26 2.84 -11.63
N TRP A 54 -7.05 4.02 -11.06
CA TRP A 54 -5.98 4.30 -10.11
C TRP A 54 -6.22 3.65 -8.75
N SER A 55 -7.40 3.84 -8.14
CA SER A 55 -7.69 3.26 -6.82
C SER A 55 -7.75 1.73 -6.88
N VAL A 56 -8.19 1.14 -8.00
CA VAL A 56 -8.15 -0.32 -8.20
C VAL A 56 -6.72 -0.82 -8.34
N LEU A 57 -5.88 -0.12 -9.12
CA LEU A 57 -4.48 -0.46 -9.28
C LEU A 57 -3.73 -0.41 -7.93
N GLU A 58 -3.91 0.65 -7.14
CA GLU A 58 -3.30 0.75 -5.81
C GLU A 58 -3.82 -0.31 -4.84
N THR A 59 -5.12 -0.66 -4.92
CA THR A 59 -5.67 -1.76 -4.13
C THR A 59 -5.04 -3.10 -4.52
N ILE A 60 -4.83 -3.37 -5.81
CA ILE A 60 -4.14 -4.59 -6.28
C ILE A 60 -2.69 -4.61 -5.78
N ILE A 61 -1.96 -3.50 -5.88
CA ILE A 61 -0.58 -3.40 -5.40
C ILE A 61 -0.52 -3.65 -3.89
N SER A 62 -1.42 -3.03 -3.12
CA SER A 62 -1.54 -3.23 -1.68
C SER A 62 -1.77 -4.69 -1.32
N VAL A 63 -2.72 -5.35 -1.99
CA VAL A 63 -3.04 -6.77 -1.75
C VAL A 63 -1.85 -7.66 -2.13
N CYS A 64 -1.21 -7.43 -3.28
CA CYS A 64 -0.02 -8.19 -3.71
C CYS A 64 1.15 -8.01 -2.74
N GLY A 65 1.40 -6.78 -2.27
CA GLY A 65 2.44 -6.49 -1.29
C GLY A 65 2.18 -7.15 0.07
N LEU A 66 0.92 -7.14 0.51
CA LEU A 66 0.51 -7.81 1.75
C LEU A 66 0.63 -9.34 1.65
N VAL A 67 0.20 -9.94 0.53
CA VAL A 67 0.36 -11.38 0.28
C VAL A 67 1.83 -11.76 0.20
N GLY A 68 2.67 -10.97 -0.48
CA GLY A 68 4.12 -11.18 -0.53
C GLY A 68 4.75 -11.09 0.86
N CYS A 69 4.32 -10.14 1.68
CA CYS A 69 4.77 -10.00 3.07
C CYS A 69 4.38 -11.21 3.92
N LEU A 70 3.15 -11.73 3.76
CA LEU A 70 2.67 -12.91 4.46
C LEU A 70 3.47 -14.16 4.06
N LEU A 71 3.73 -14.35 2.77
CA LEU A 71 4.54 -15.47 2.28
C LEU A 71 5.97 -15.40 2.80
N LEU A 72 6.60 -14.22 2.79
CA LEU A 72 7.93 -14.03 3.36
C LEU A 72 7.94 -14.30 4.87
N GLY A 73 6.93 -13.86 5.61
CA GLY A 73 6.78 -14.13 7.04
C GLY A 73 6.45 -15.59 7.39
N MET A 74 6.12 -16.44 6.41
CA MET A 74 6.01 -17.89 6.62
C MET A 74 7.36 -18.61 6.47
N VAL A 75 8.34 -17.97 5.81
CA VAL A 75 9.65 -18.57 5.50
C VAL A 75 10.74 -18.04 6.44
N VAL A 76 10.62 -16.79 6.88
CA VAL A 76 11.52 -16.11 7.83
C VAL A 76 10.95 -16.19 9.24
#